data_AF-A0A848LUZ7-F1
#
_entry.id   AF-A0A848LUZ7-F1
#
_cell.length_a   1.000
_cell.length_b   1.000
_cell.length_c   1.000
_cell.angle_alpha   90.00
_cell.angle_beta   90.00
_cell.angle_gamma   90.00
#
_symmetry.space_group_name_H-M   'P 1'
#
loop_
_entity.id
_entity.type
_entity.pdbx_description
1 polymer ?
#
loop_
_entity_poly.entity_id
_entity_poly.type
_entity_poly.pdbx_seq_one_letter_code
_entity_poly.pdbx_strand_id
1 'polypeptide(L)'
;MIDQNSRPARKVGIADHLWETYEEMARQMGSDRDALINQALFMFARLNGFIEVKGRADAPAAAPALAAAPARPAPVAAAAAPARAAAPPVLA
;
A
#
# COMPACT_ATOMS: atom_id res chain seq x y z
N MET A 1 39.64 6.28 -1.36
CA MET A 1 38.35 6.42 -0.66
C MET A 1 37.28 6.34 -1.74
N ILE A 2 36.53 5.24 -1.84
CA ILE A 2 35.53 5.08 -2.91
C ILE A 2 34.32 5.94 -2.57
N ASP A 3 33.96 6.82 -3.50
CA ASP A 3 32.80 7.71 -3.43
C ASP A 3 31.50 6.88 -3.49
N GLN A 4 31.11 6.30 -2.35
CA GLN A 4 29.88 5.48 -2.22
C GLN A 4 28.60 6.28 -2.51
N ASN A 5 28.70 7.59 -2.74
CA ASN A 5 27.54 8.49 -2.86
C ASN A 5 27.14 8.81 -4.32
N SER A 6 27.89 8.36 -5.33
CA SER A 6 27.57 8.64 -6.73
C SER A 6 26.53 7.68 -7.33
N ARG A 7 25.43 7.41 -6.61
CA ARG A 7 24.26 6.81 -7.27
C ARG A 7 23.62 7.89 -8.15
N PRO A 8 23.42 7.64 -9.45
CA PRO A 8 22.89 8.65 -10.36
C PRO A 8 21.53 9.16 -9.88
N ALA A 9 21.30 10.47 -10.00
CA ALA A 9 20.04 11.10 -9.67
C ALA A 9 18.92 10.44 -10.49
N ARG A 10 17.96 9.83 -9.80
CA ARG A 10 16.81 9.19 -10.43
C ARG A 10 15.78 10.26 -10.77
N LYS A 11 15.24 10.22 -12.00
CA LYS A 11 14.14 11.11 -12.39
C LYS A 11 12.83 10.55 -11.86
N VAL A 12 12.03 11.39 -11.21
CA VAL A 12 10.70 11.06 -10.69
C VAL A 12 9.69 11.98 -11.36
N GLY A 13 8.62 11.41 -11.92
CA GLY A 13 7.50 12.20 -12.43
C GLY A 13 6.59 12.63 -11.28
N ILE A 14 6.21 13.90 -11.25
CA ILE A 14 5.33 14.49 -10.25
C ILE A 14 4.19 15.19 -11.00
N ALA A 15 2.97 15.07 -10.50
CA ALA A 15 1.82 15.75 -11.09
C ALA A 15 1.90 17.28 -10.85
N ASP A 16 1.42 18.08 -11.82
CA ASP A 16 1.55 19.55 -11.79
C ASP A 16 1.00 20.18 -10.50
N HIS A 17 -0.19 19.76 -10.05
CA HIS A 17 -0.79 20.32 -8.83
C HIS A 17 0.05 20.05 -7.55
N LEU A 18 0.73 18.90 -7.46
CA LEU A 18 1.64 18.62 -6.34
C LEU A 18 2.89 19.48 -6.46
N TRP A 19 3.41 19.63 -7.67
CA TRP A 19 4.56 20.48 -7.93
C TRP A 19 4.33 21.92 -7.47
N GLU A 20 3.20 22.52 -7.87
CA GLU A 20 2.81 23.87 -7.46
C GLU A 20 2.66 23.99 -5.94
N THR A 21 2.05 22.99 -5.30
CA THR A 21 1.87 22.97 -3.84
C THR A 21 3.21 22.95 -3.09
N TYR A 22 4.16 22.13 -3.54
CA TYR A 22 5.49 22.05 -2.93
C TYR A 22 6.33 23.29 -3.25
N GLU A 23 6.16 23.94 -4.42
CA GLU A 23 6.79 25.24 -4.69
C GLU A 23 6.32 26.31 -3.73
N GLU A 24 5.01 26.38 -3.47
CA GLU A 24 4.46 27.37 -2.55
C GLU A 24 4.93 27.11 -1.10
N MET A 25 4.96 25.84 -0.69
CA MET A 25 5.50 25.45 0.61
C MET A 25 6.99 25.80 0.75
N ALA A 26 7.78 25.54 -0.30
CA ALA A 26 9.19 25.90 -0.36
C ALA A 26 9.40 27.41 -0.18
N ARG A 27 8.58 28.24 -0.84
CA ARG A 27 8.60 29.70 -0.71
C ARG A 27 8.27 30.16 0.71
N GLN A 28 7.22 29.62 1.32
CA GLN A 28 6.79 30.01 2.66
C GLN A 28 7.78 29.61 3.75
N MET A 29 8.39 28.42 3.62
CA MET A 29 9.34 27.89 4.60
C MET A 29 10.78 28.33 4.33
N GLY A 30 11.06 28.98 3.20
CA GLY A 30 12.42 29.32 2.76
C GLY A 30 13.31 28.09 2.56
N SER A 31 12.71 26.96 2.15
CA SER A 31 13.40 25.69 1.96
C SER A 31 13.45 25.32 0.48
N ASP A 32 14.28 24.33 0.15
CA ASP A 32 14.35 23.80 -1.21
C ASP A 32 13.18 22.82 -1.48
N ARG A 33 12.52 23.00 -2.63
CA ARG A 33 11.38 22.18 -3.04
C ARG A 33 11.78 20.71 -3.17
N ASP A 34 12.91 20.43 -3.81
CA ASP A 34 13.40 19.08 -4.04
C ASP A 34 13.76 18.40 -2.71
N ALA A 35 14.29 19.15 -1.74
CA ALA A 35 14.51 18.67 -0.38
C ALA A 35 13.19 18.29 0.33
N LEU A 36 12.14 19.12 0.23
CA LEU A 36 10.82 18.84 0.80
C LEU A 36 10.17 17.61 0.17
N ILE A 37 10.27 17.46 -1.15
CA ILE A 37 9.80 16.29 -1.86
C ILE A 37 10.52 15.04 -1.36
N ASN A 38 11.85 15.06 -1.30
CA ASN A 38 12.64 13.93 -0.82
C ASN A 38 12.32 13.57 0.64
N GLN A 39 12.08 14.57 1.49
CA GLN A 39 11.62 14.35 2.86
C GLN A 39 10.24 13.69 2.90
N ALA A 40 9.30 14.13 2.05
CA ALA A 40 7.97 13.54 1.97
C ALA A 40 8.01 12.09 1.47
N LEU A 41 8.82 11.77 0.46
CA LEU A 41 9.03 10.40 0.01
C LEU A 41 9.59 9.51 1.13
N PHE A 42 10.59 10.00 1.87
CA PHE A 42 11.14 9.27 3.01
C PHE A 42 10.09 9.04 4.10
N MET A 43 9.34 10.09 4.47
CA MET A 43 8.30 10.00 5.48
C MET A 43 7.18 9.05 5.05
N PHE A 44 6.76 9.09 3.79
CA PHE A 44 5.77 8.18 3.25
C PHE A 44 6.23 6.73 3.36
N ALA A 45 7.45 6.42 2.91
CA ALA A 45 7.99 5.06 3.00
C ALA A 45 8.12 4.60 4.46
N ARG A 46 8.50 5.50 5.38
CA ARG A 46 8.55 5.23 6.82
C ARG A 46 7.18 4.93 7.42
N LEU A 47 6.18 5.77 7.13
CA LEU A 47 4.81 5.61 7.66
C LEU A 47 4.17 4.30 7.20
N ASN A 48 4.57 3.81 6.03
CA ASN A 48 4.13 2.53 5.49
C ASN A 48 5.02 1.34 5.89
N GLY A 49 6.03 1.56 6.74
CA GLY A 49 6.92 0.50 7.24
C GLY A 49 7.98 0.00 6.25
N PHE A 50 8.15 0.63 5.08
CA PHE A 50 9.19 0.28 4.10
C PHE A 50 10.59 0.75 4.50
N ILE A 51 10.65 1.73 5.41
CA ILE A 51 11.90 2.19 6.02
C ILE A 51 11.79 1.99 7.52
N GLU A 52 12.45 0.95 8.04
CA GLU A 52 12.77 0.90 9.46
C GLU A 52 13.89 1.90 9.74
N VAL A 53 13.74 2.72 10.78
CA VAL A 53 14.84 3.52 11.33
C VAL A 53 15.78 2.59 12.09
N LYS A 54 16.32 1.59 11.41
CA LYS A 54 17.47 0.84 11.89
C LYS A 54 18.66 1.65 11.46
N GLY A 55 19.27 2.35 12.43
CA GLY A 55 20.62 2.87 12.24
C GLY A 55 21.49 1.72 11.73
N ARG A 56 21.93 1.82 10.48
CA ARG A 56 22.96 0.99 9.84
C ARG A 56 23.10 -0.43 10.44
N ALA A 57 22.11 -1.31 10.25
CA ALA A 57 22.29 -2.73 10.53
C ALA A 57 21.36 -3.57 9.65
N ASP A 58 21.97 -4.13 8.60
CA ASP A 58 21.74 -5.42 7.96
C ASP A 58 20.48 -6.24 8.37
N ALA A 59 19.57 -6.47 7.41
CA ALA A 59 18.80 -7.72 7.23
C ALA A 59 17.82 -7.61 6.02
N PRO A 60 17.58 -8.68 5.25
CA PRO A 60 16.70 -8.65 4.09
C PRO A 60 15.24 -8.53 4.54
N ALA A 61 14.51 -7.61 3.89
CA ALA A 61 13.13 -7.31 4.19
C ALA A 61 12.23 -8.55 3.97
N ALA A 62 11.68 -9.09 5.06
CA ALA A 62 10.48 -9.91 4.98
C ALA A 62 9.33 -9.02 4.52
N ALA A 63 8.67 -9.42 3.44
CA ALA A 63 7.53 -8.70 2.86
C ALA A 63 6.42 -8.48 3.92
N PRO A 64 5.80 -7.29 3.98
CA PRO A 64 4.69 -7.09 4.90
C PRO A 64 3.49 -7.91 4.45
N ALA A 65 2.97 -8.73 5.35
CA ALA A 65 1.67 -9.38 5.16
C ALA A 65 0.62 -8.28 4.98
N LEU A 66 -0.04 -8.27 3.81
CA LEU A 66 -1.26 -7.50 3.62
C LEU A 66 -2.20 -7.80 4.80
N ALA A 67 -2.49 -6.78 5.61
CA ALA A 67 -3.51 -6.85 6.63
C ALA A 67 -4.79 -7.37 5.97
N ALA A 68 -5.28 -8.51 6.45
CA ALA A 68 -6.46 -9.17 5.94
C ALA A 68 -7.63 -8.18 5.91
N ALA A 69 -8.28 -8.07 4.75
CA ALA A 69 -9.51 -7.31 4.59
C ALA A 69 -10.56 -7.75 5.64
N PRO A 70 -11.42 -6.84 6.12
CA PRO A 70 -12.45 -7.17 7.09
C PRO A 70 -13.37 -8.26 6.53
N ALA A 71 -13.60 -9.30 7.34
CA ALA A 71 -14.42 -10.45 6.97
C ALA A 71 -15.81 -10.00 6.53
N ARG A 72 -16.15 -10.30 5.27
CA ARG A 72 -17.51 -10.19 4.74
C ARG A 72 -18.39 -11.19 5.51
N PRO A 73 -19.59 -10.80 5.99
CA PRO A 73 -20.48 -11.79 6.59
C PRO A 73 -20.93 -12.77 5.50
N ALA A 74 -20.73 -14.07 5.76
CA ALA A 74 -21.15 -15.14 4.87
C ALA A 74 -22.68 -15.26 4.87
N PRO A 75 -23.36 -15.34 3.72
CA PRO A 75 -24.74 -15.79 3.67
C PRO A 75 -24.82 -17.32 3.58
N VAL A 76 -25.60 -17.86 4.51
CA VAL A 76 -26.53 -19.01 4.40
C VAL A 76 -25.96 -20.43 4.22
N ALA A 77 -26.35 -21.33 5.12
CA ALA A 77 -26.69 -22.69 4.74
C ALA A 77 -27.96 -23.13 5.50
N ALA A 78 -29.07 -23.20 4.74
CA ALA A 78 -30.32 -23.80 5.17
C ALA A 78 -30.11 -25.27 5.55
N ALA A 79 -30.73 -25.70 6.64
CA ALA A 79 -30.73 -27.09 7.07
C ALA A 79 -31.36 -27.98 5.99
N ALA A 80 -30.61 -28.98 5.55
CA ALA A 80 -31.02 -29.99 4.61
C ALA A 80 -32.10 -30.91 5.22
N ALA A 81 -33.26 -31.00 4.56
CA ALA A 81 -34.21 -32.07 4.77
C ALA A 81 -34.00 -33.17 3.71
N PRO A 82 -33.90 -34.46 4.07
CA PRO A 82 -33.90 -35.54 3.09
C PRO A 82 -35.28 -36.17 3.00
N ALA A 83 -35.79 -36.35 1.78
CA ALA A 83 -36.30 -37.63 1.25
C ALA A 83 -37.05 -37.39 -0.06
N ARG A 84 -36.49 -37.93 -1.15
CA ARG A 84 -37.12 -38.02 -2.46
C ARG A 84 -37.55 -39.48 -2.70
N ALA A 85 -38.84 -39.70 -2.89
CA ALA A 85 -39.48 -40.82 -3.63
C ALA A 85 -40.99 -40.52 -3.64
N ALA A 86 -41.80 -40.66 -4.70
CA ALA A 86 -41.64 -41.17 -6.06
C ALA A 86 -42.75 -40.55 -6.94
N ALA A 87 -42.64 -40.69 -8.27
CA ALA A 87 -43.48 -40.11 -9.33
C ALA A 87 -44.93 -40.68 -9.38
N PRO A 88 -45.85 -40.13 -10.22
CA PRO A 88 -47.31 -40.24 -10.07
C PRO A 88 -47.92 -41.43 -10.82
N PRO A 89 -49.21 -41.76 -10.57
CA PRO A 89 -50.05 -42.40 -11.57
C PRO A 89 -51.25 -41.53 -11.97
N VAL A 90 -51.44 -41.41 -13.28
CA VAL A 90 -52.69 -41.02 -13.96
C VAL A 90 -53.57 -42.27 -14.12
N LEU A 91 -54.88 -42.16 -13.79
CA LEU A 91 -56.07 -42.86 -14.33
C LEU A 91 -57.13 -43.13 -13.24
N ALA A 92 -58.27 -42.41 -13.31
CA ALA A 92 -59.66 -42.89 -13.19
C ALA A 92 -60.61 -41.68 -13.00
#